data_AF-A0ABD0UM01-F1
#
_entry.id   AF-A0ABD0UM01-F1
#
_cell.length_a   1.000
_cell.length_b   1.000
_cell.length_c   1.000
_cell.angle_alpha   90.00
_cell.angle_beta   90.00
_cell.angle_gamma   90.00
#
_symmetry.space_group_name_H-M   'P 1'
#
loop_
_entity.id
_entity.type
_entity.pdbx_description
1 polymer ?
#
loop_
_entity_poly.entity_id
_entity_poly.type
_entity_poly.pdbx_seq_one_letter_code
_entity_poly.pdbx_strand_id
1 'polypeptide(L)'
;MALPLLMLLILSTLALHPHYSSAADSLSGNQSLSGDQKLTSEGGKFVFGFFPLGNSPKRYYIGIWYNTDMVSKLTPVWVGNRDTPVLDLSSTVLKLSKDGNLVLLNQSKSLIWSTETNITANSTMAVLLDSGNLVLQDGSDTSRILWQSIDHPTDTWLPGGKLGLNKLTGENQHLTAWKSLEDPAHGLFYLEIDPSGSSQYFILWNGTKNYWSSGYWNGKIFSGVPEMTSNYIYNFQYVSNASANYFTYTVNKDDVISRYIAPQYFMHIC
;
A
#
# COMPACT_ATOMS: atom_id res chain seq x y z
N MET A 1 -61.07 49.01 -16.65
CA MET A 1 -60.93 47.53 -16.57
C MET A 1 -59.46 47.22 -16.81
N ALA A 2 -58.74 46.88 -15.75
CA ALA A 2 -57.29 46.65 -15.78
C ALA A 2 -57.00 45.18 -16.08
N LEU A 3 -56.08 44.94 -17.03
CA LEU A 3 -55.44 43.64 -17.25
C LEU A 3 -54.23 43.54 -16.28
N PRO A 4 -54.07 42.48 -15.47
CA PRO A 4 -52.84 42.28 -14.74
C PRO A 4 -51.84 41.51 -15.62
N LEU A 5 -50.69 42.14 -15.84
CA LEU A 5 -49.50 41.58 -16.47
C LEU A 5 -48.86 40.56 -15.49
N LEU A 6 -48.97 39.27 -15.77
CA LEU A 6 -48.32 38.22 -14.99
C LEU A 6 -46.82 38.20 -15.35
N MET A 7 -45.99 38.78 -14.51
CA MET A 7 -44.54 38.78 -14.66
C MET A 7 -44.00 37.43 -14.16
N LEU A 8 -43.65 36.53 -15.10
CA LEU A 8 -43.05 35.24 -14.78
C LEU A 8 -41.57 35.46 -14.38
N LEU A 9 -41.27 35.39 -13.09
CA LEU A 9 -39.91 35.45 -12.58
C LEU A 9 -39.23 34.10 -12.86
N ILE A 10 -38.46 34.00 -13.96
CA ILE A 10 -37.64 32.84 -14.25
C ILE A 10 -36.43 32.90 -13.31
N LEU A 11 -36.54 32.23 -12.17
CA LEU A 11 -35.42 32.03 -11.25
C LEU A 11 -34.46 31.04 -11.92
N SER A 12 -33.44 31.55 -12.61
CA SER A 12 -32.34 30.75 -13.15
C SER A 12 -31.55 30.16 -11.98
N THR A 13 -31.93 28.98 -11.53
CA THR A 13 -31.10 28.19 -10.62
C THR A 13 -29.83 27.82 -11.39
N LEU A 14 -28.72 28.53 -11.12
CA LEU A 14 -27.40 28.00 -11.46
C LEU A 14 -27.30 26.67 -10.72
N ALA A 15 -27.43 25.58 -11.46
CA ALA A 15 -27.04 24.26 -10.98
C ALA A 15 -25.52 24.30 -10.78
N LEU A 16 -25.10 24.72 -9.59
CA LEU A 16 -23.76 24.46 -9.08
C LEU A 16 -23.62 22.94 -9.06
N HIS A 17 -23.13 22.37 -10.15
CA HIS A 17 -22.63 21.01 -10.11
C HIS A 17 -21.53 21.04 -9.06
N PRO A 18 -21.61 20.22 -8.00
CA PRO A 18 -20.47 20.08 -7.10
C PRO A 18 -19.33 19.58 -7.97
N HIS A 19 -18.38 20.47 -8.28
CA HIS A 19 -17.07 20.06 -8.73
C HIS A 19 -16.46 19.34 -7.54
N TYR A 20 -16.64 18.02 -7.48
CA TYR A 20 -15.77 17.17 -6.69
C TYR A 20 -14.38 17.43 -7.24
N SER A 21 -13.60 18.26 -6.54
CA SER A 21 -12.17 18.35 -6.76
C SER A 21 -11.63 16.97 -6.45
N SER A 22 -11.46 16.14 -7.48
CA SER A 22 -10.77 14.86 -7.32
C SER A 22 -9.41 15.18 -6.72
N ALA A 23 -9.09 14.58 -5.57
CA ALA A 23 -7.74 14.66 -5.05
C ALA A 23 -6.80 14.07 -6.10
N ALA A 24 -5.60 14.67 -6.26
CA ALA A 24 -4.62 14.18 -7.21
C ALA A 24 -4.19 12.76 -6.83
N ASP A 25 -3.98 11.90 -7.82
CA ASP A 25 -3.43 10.55 -7.69
C ASP A 25 -1.91 10.52 -7.79
N SER A 26 -1.31 11.63 -8.21
CA SER A 26 0.09 11.74 -8.57
C SER A 26 0.80 12.94 -7.92
N LEU A 27 2.11 12.78 -7.73
CA LEU A 27 3.03 13.78 -7.21
C LEU A 27 4.19 13.95 -8.19
N SER A 28 4.33 15.14 -8.76
CA SER A 28 5.42 15.52 -9.66
C SER A 28 6.58 16.20 -8.92
N GLY A 29 7.74 16.34 -9.58
CA GLY A 29 8.98 16.83 -8.95
C GLY A 29 8.93 18.23 -8.31
N ASN A 30 7.98 19.08 -8.71
CA ASN A 30 7.83 20.42 -8.15
C ASN A 30 6.80 20.49 -7.01
N GLN A 31 6.19 19.35 -6.67
CA GLN A 31 5.17 19.24 -5.64
C GLN A 31 5.73 18.53 -4.40
N SER A 32 5.01 18.68 -3.30
CA SER A 32 5.29 17.98 -2.05
C SER A 32 4.00 17.74 -1.29
N LEU A 33 4.00 16.76 -0.41
CA LEU A 33 2.96 16.56 0.60
C LEU A 33 3.49 16.97 1.97
N SER A 34 2.68 17.71 2.71
CA SER A 34 2.89 18.01 4.13
C SER A 34 1.54 18.10 4.85
N GLY A 35 1.55 18.00 6.18
CA GLY A 35 0.32 18.10 6.95
C GLY A 35 -0.71 17.02 6.58
N ASP A 36 -1.90 17.45 6.19
CA ASP A 36 -3.04 16.61 5.80
C ASP A 36 -3.14 16.35 4.28
N GLN A 37 -2.17 16.83 3.50
CA GLN A 37 -2.12 16.58 2.06
C GLN A 37 -1.92 15.09 1.76
N LYS A 38 -2.59 14.62 0.72
CA LYS A 38 -2.65 13.20 0.35
C LYS A 38 -2.85 13.03 -1.14
N LEU A 39 -2.43 11.87 -1.66
CA LEU A 39 -2.85 11.36 -2.95
C LEU A 39 -4.04 10.42 -2.76
N THR A 40 -4.96 10.40 -3.72
CA THR A 40 -6.07 9.44 -3.76
C THR A 40 -6.02 8.73 -5.10
N SER A 41 -6.08 7.39 -5.09
CA SER A 41 -6.07 6.62 -6.34
C SER A 41 -7.25 7.03 -7.23
N GLU A 42 -7.13 6.85 -8.54
CA GLU A 42 -8.13 7.32 -9.53
C GLU A 42 -9.57 6.88 -9.20
N GLY A 43 -9.76 5.60 -8.86
CA GLY A 43 -11.04 5.02 -8.44
C GLY A 43 -11.41 5.30 -6.98
N GLY A 44 -10.61 6.08 -6.24
CA GLY A 44 -10.91 6.50 -4.88
C GLY A 44 -10.73 5.43 -3.81
N LYS A 45 -10.15 4.27 -4.14
CA LYS A 45 -10.05 3.10 -3.25
C LYS A 45 -8.93 3.22 -2.22
N PHE A 46 -7.81 3.79 -2.63
CA PHE A 46 -6.63 3.92 -1.80
C PHE A 46 -6.23 5.38 -1.63
N VAL A 47 -5.63 5.67 -0.49
CA VAL A 47 -5.08 6.99 -0.16
C VAL A 47 -3.64 6.81 0.27
N PHE A 48 -2.78 7.74 -0.13
CA PHE A 48 -1.38 7.81 0.27
C PHE A 48 -1.06 9.18 0.88
N GLY A 49 -0.39 9.20 2.02
CA GLY A 49 -0.03 10.44 2.71
C GLY A 49 0.40 10.18 4.15
N PHE A 50 0.25 11.19 5.00
CA PHE A 50 0.55 11.08 6.43
C PHE A 50 -0.66 10.57 7.21
N PHE A 51 -0.42 9.63 8.14
CA PHE A 51 -1.43 9.20 9.09
C PHE A 51 -0.86 9.07 10.51
N PRO A 52 -1.65 9.39 11.55
CA PRO A 52 -1.23 9.23 12.94
C PRO A 52 -1.49 7.81 13.47
N LEU A 53 -0.60 7.35 14.34
CA LEU A 53 -0.82 6.22 15.25
C LEU A 53 -0.43 6.61 16.68
N GLY A 54 -1.02 5.89 17.64
CA GLY A 54 -0.83 6.10 19.07
C GLY A 54 -1.53 7.36 19.60
N ASN A 55 -1.73 7.41 20.92
CA ASN A 55 -2.54 8.45 21.55
C ASN A 55 -1.72 9.60 22.16
N SER A 56 -0.49 9.39 22.64
CA SER A 56 0.39 10.46 23.15
C SER A 56 1.82 9.96 23.50
N PRO A 57 2.89 10.53 22.90
CA PRO A 57 2.84 11.44 21.75
C PRO A 57 2.31 10.71 20.52
N LYS A 58 1.53 11.42 19.68
CA LYS A 58 1.16 10.91 18.36
C LYS A 58 2.40 10.74 17.51
N ARG A 59 2.47 9.62 16.80
CA ARG A 59 3.52 9.30 15.83
C ARG A 59 2.91 9.32 14.45
N TYR A 60 3.58 9.97 13.51
CA TYR A 60 3.11 10.08 12.14
C TYR A 60 3.96 9.22 11.20
N TYR A 61 3.27 8.61 10.26
CA TYR A 61 3.86 7.73 9.27
C TYR A 61 3.36 8.11 7.88
N ILE A 62 4.22 7.96 6.87
CA ILE A 62 3.77 7.91 5.48
C ILE A 62 3.31 6.50 5.16
N GLY A 63 2.22 6.37 4.42
CA GLY A 63 1.79 5.06 3.96
C GLY A 63 0.52 5.09 3.15
N ILE A 64 0.06 3.89 2.80
CA ILE A 64 -1.11 3.65 1.97
C ILE A 64 -2.19 3.04 2.87
N TRP A 65 -3.43 3.50 2.75
CA TRP A 65 -4.58 2.93 3.44
C TRP A 65 -5.81 2.91 2.53
N TYR A 66 -6.78 2.07 2.86
CA TYR A 66 -8.10 2.13 2.22
C TYR A 66 -8.75 3.48 2.51
N ASN A 67 -9.33 4.12 1.49
CA ASN A 67 -10.01 5.40 1.68
C ASN A 67 -11.11 5.28 2.76
N THR A 68 -11.16 6.26 3.66
CA THR A 68 -12.06 6.25 4.82
C THR A 68 -13.53 6.38 4.44
N ASP A 69 -13.82 6.88 3.24
CA ASP A 69 -15.17 6.90 2.66
C ASP A 69 -15.66 5.47 2.32
N MET A 70 -14.73 4.52 2.11
CA MET A 70 -15.02 3.11 1.86
C MET A 70 -14.86 2.23 3.11
N VAL A 71 -13.80 2.46 3.89
CA VAL A 71 -13.51 1.73 5.13
C VAL A 71 -13.38 2.73 6.27
N SER A 72 -14.44 2.85 7.08
CA SER A 72 -14.56 3.90 8.11
C SER A 72 -13.41 3.93 9.14
N LYS A 73 -12.72 2.81 9.35
CA LYS A 73 -11.54 2.73 10.20
C LYS A 73 -10.29 2.89 9.35
N LEU A 74 -9.36 3.74 9.80
CA LEU A 74 -8.01 3.84 9.23
C LEU A 74 -7.39 2.44 9.17
N THR A 75 -7.19 1.95 7.94
CA THR A 75 -6.72 0.58 7.69
C THR A 75 -5.49 0.64 6.78
N PRO A 76 -4.29 0.85 7.35
CA PRO A 76 -3.06 0.90 6.58
C PRO A 76 -2.74 -0.47 5.97
N VAL A 77 -2.22 -0.43 4.75
CA VAL A 77 -1.81 -1.60 3.95
C VAL A 77 -0.34 -1.53 3.53
N TRP A 78 0.30 -0.37 3.71
CA TRP A 78 1.73 -0.17 3.51
C TRP A 78 2.22 1.01 4.34
N VAL A 79 3.44 0.96 4.88
CA VAL A 79 4.04 2.01 5.73
C VAL A 79 5.51 2.20 5.35
N GLY A 80 5.90 3.41 4.97
CA GLY A 80 7.27 3.70 4.55
C GLY A 80 8.24 3.79 5.74
N ASN A 81 8.06 4.82 6.59
CA ASN A 81 8.94 5.10 7.72
C ASN A 81 8.59 4.30 8.99
N ARG A 82 8.29 3.01 8.85
CA ARG A 82 7.71 2.18 9.93
C ARG A 82 8.55 2.12 11.21
N ASP A 83 9.88 2.19 11.11
CA ASP A 83 10.79 2.16 12.26
C ASP A 83 11.20 3.54 12.77
N THR A 84 10.97 4.60 11.99
CA THR A 84 11.39 5.97 12.32
C THR A 84 10.19 6.92 12.22
N PRO A 85 9.34 6.97 13.27
CA PRO A 85 8.16 7.83 13.28
C PRO A 85 8.51 9.31 13.22
N VAL A 86 7.62 10.09 12.60
CA VAL A 86 7.65 11.54 12.63
C VAL A 86 6.89 12.04 13.86
N LEU A 87 7.46 12.99 14.60
CA LEU A 87 6.82 13.60 15.77
C LEU A 87 6.24 14.99 15.47
N ASP A 88 6.90 15.76 14.60
CA ASP A 88 6.45 17.07 14.16
C ASP A 88 6.04 17.03 12.68
N LEU A 89 4.73 16.92 12.45
CA LEU A 89 4.17 16.89 11.10
C LEU A 89 4.26 18.26 10.40
N SER A 90 4.28 19.37 11.15
CA SER A 90 4.21 20.72 10.59
C SER A 90 5.46 21.11 9.80
N SER A 91 6.59 20.51 10.16
CA SER A 91 7.90 20.76 9.54
C SER A 91 8.40 19.61 8.68
N THR A 92 7.56 18.59 8.47
CA THR A 92 7.89 17.39 7.70
C THR A 92 7.33 17.48 6.29
N VAL A 93 8.15 17.09 5.31
CA VAL A 93 7.80 17.16 3.88
C VAL A 93 8.15 15.86 3.19
N LEU A 94 7.19 15.30 2.45
CA LEU A 94 7.38 14.21 1.51
C LEU A 94 7.42 14.76 0.09
N LYS A 95 8.46 14.45 -0.68
CA LYS A 95 8.62 14.95 -2.05
C LYS A 95 9.56 14.08 -2.88
N LEU A 96 9.61 14.33 -4.18
CA LEU A 96 10.67 13.78 -5.03
C LEU A 96 11.95 14.62 -4.87
N SER A 97 13.09 13.97 -4.62
CA SER A 97 14.41 14.59 -4.62
C SER A 97 14.96 14.72 -6.04
N LYS A 98 16.08 15.45 -6.18
CA LYS A 98 16.69 15.74 -7.49
C LYS A 98 17.19 14.50 -8.23
N ASP A 99 17.50 13.44 -7.50
CA ASP A 99 17.88 12.13 -8.02
C ASP A 99 16.66 11.26 -8.37
N GLY A 100 15.44 11.80 -8.26
CA GLY A 100 14.19 11.13 -8.61
C GLY A 100 13.60 10.26 -7.50
N ASN A 101 14.29 10.05 -6.36
CA ASN A 101 13.77 9.26 -5.25
C ASN A 101 12.63 9.97 -4.53
N LEU A 102 11.67 9.21 -3.99
CA LEU A 102 10.68 9.76 -3.06
C LEU A 102 11.29 9.81 -1.66
N VAL A 103 11.37 11.00 -1.08
CA VAL A 103 12.07 11.24 0.18
C VAL A 103 11.18 11.92 1.21
N LEU A 104 11.31 11.47 2.46
CA LEU A 104 10.71 12.07 3.63
C LEU A 104 11.77 12.83 4.41
N LEU A 105 11.58 14.14 4.58
CA LEU A 105 12.54 15.04 5.21
C LEU A 105 11.92 15.74 6.43
N ASN A 106 12.73 15.94 7.48
CA ASN A 106 12.36 16.77 8.63
C ASN A 106 12.66 18.27 8.39
N GLN A 107 12.40 19.11 9.41
CA GLN A 107 12.68 20.55 9.40
C GLN A 107 14.10 20.91 8.98
N SER A 108 15.09 20.15 9.47
CA SER A 108 16.51 20.34 9.21
C SER A 108 16.94 19.80 7.83
N LYS A 109 15.99 19.36 7.00
CA LYS A 109 16.21 18.64 5.74
C LYS A 109 16.99 17.33 5.92
N SER A 110 17.00 16.77 7.13
CA SER A 110 17.56 15.45 7.38
C SER A 110 16.62 14.39 6.83
N LEU A 111 17.20 13.38 6.20
CA LEU A 111 16.48 12.25 5.63
C LEU A 111 15.92 11.35 6.73
N ILE A 112 14.62 11.08 6.68
CA ILE A 112 13.93 10.10 7.55
C ILE A 112 13.74 8.78 6.81
N TRP A 113 13.36 8.85 5.53
CA TRP A 113 13.06 7.68 4.70
C TRP A 113 13.23 8.03 3.21
N SER A 114 13.61 7.04 2.39
CA SER A 114 13.73 7.15 0.94
C SER A 114 13.36 5.82 0.27
N THR A 115 13.01 5.86 -1.02
CA THR A 115 12.90 4.67 -1.87
C THR A 115 14.25 4.00 -2.17
N GLU A 116 15.37 4.69 -1.90
CA GLU A 116 16.75 4.18 -2.05
C GLU A 116 17.03 3.48 -3.39
N THR A 117 16.42 3.97 -4.44
CA THR A 117 16.50 3.38 -5.79
C THR A 117 17.51 4.13 -6.62
N ASN A 118 18.30 3.40 -7.41
CA ASN A 118 19.18 3.99 -8.40
C ASN A 118 18.39 4.42 -9.64
N ILE A 119 17.84 5.63 -9.62
CA ILE A 119 17.00 6.18 -10.68
C ILE A 119 17.87 6.87 -11.74
N THR A 120 17.72 6.44 -12.99
CA THR A 120 18.41 7.01 -14.16
C THR A 120 17.50 7.89 -15.02
N ALA A 121 16.25 8.11 -14.59
CA ALA A 121 15.27 8.93 -15.29
C ALA A 121 15.57 10.43 -15.15
N ASN A 122 15.31 11.20 -16.21
CA ASN A 122 15.44 12.66 -16.18
C ASN A 122 14.27 13.33 -15.44
N SER A 123 13.14 12.64 -15.34
CA SER A 123 11.95 13.09 -14.63
C SER A 123 11.29 11.88 -13.98
N THR A 124 10.85 12.04 -12.74
CA THR A 124 10.11 11.02 -12.00
C THR A 124 8.76 11.59 -11.59
N MET A 125 7.76 10.73 -11.59
CA MET A 125 6.44 11.00 -11.03
C MET A 125 6.06 9.85 -10.10
N ALA A 126 5.54 10.17 -8.92
CA ALA A 126 4.92 9.18 -8.05
C ALA A 126 3.43 9.10 -8.36
N VAL A 127 2.87 7.90 -8.49
CA VAL A 127 1.44 7.69 -8.79
C VAL A 127 0.89 6.59 -7.89
N LEU A 128 -0.25 6.84 -7.25
CA LEU A 128 -0.99 5.85 -6.47
C LEU A 128 -2.03 5.16 -7.36
N LEU A 129 -1.82 3.87 -7.64
CA LEU A 129 -2.72 3.07 -8.47
C LEU A 129 -3.90 2.52 -7.65
N ASP A 130 -5.01 2.18 -8.33
CA ASP A 130 -6.19 1.55 -7.71
C ASP A 130 -5.95 0.14 -7.18
N SER A 131 -4.82 -0.47 -7.52
CA SER A 131 -4.35 -1.71 -6.88
C SER A 131 -3.77 -1.48 -5.47
N GLY A 132 -3.63 -0.22 -5.03
CA GLY A 132 -2.92 0.15 -3.81
C GLY A 132 -1.40 0.12 -3.96
N ASN A 133 -0.90 0.09 -5.20
CA ASN A 133 0.53 0.16 -5.50
C ASN A 133 0.93 1.63 -5.73
N LEU A 134 1.85 2.14 -4.92
CA LEU A 134 2.50 3.42 -5.18
C LEU A 134 3.71 3.18 -6.07
N VAL A 135 3.71 3.74 -7.26
CA VAL A 135 4.79 3.58 -8.23
C VAL A 135 5.56 4.88 -8.42
N LEU A 136 6.88 4.78 -8.55
CA LEU A 136 7.70 5.81 -9.19
C LEU A 136 7.90 5.39 -10.63
N GLN A 137 7.54 6.27 -11.57
CA GLN A 137 7.67 6.01 -13.01
C GLN A 137 8.40 7.16 -13.69
N ASP A 138 8.98 6.88 -14.86
CA ASP A 138 9.59 7.92 -15.68
C ASP A 138 8.50 8.89 -16.19
N GLY A 139 8.70 10.19 -15.96
CA GLY A 139 7.77 11.24 -16.38
C GLY A 139 7.66 11.39 -17.90
N SER A 140 8.63 10.88 -18.66
CA SER A 140 8.65 10.88 -20.13
C SER A 140 8.20 9.55 -20.76
N ASP A 141 8.24 8.46 -20.00
CA ASP A 141 7.76 7.14 -20.41
C ASP A 141 7.09 6.44 -19.21
N THR A 142 5.79 6.60 -19.08
CA THR A 142 5.02 6.07 -17.95
C THR A 142 4.97 4.55 -17.91
N SER A 143 5.38 3.86 -18.99
CA SER A 143 5.50 2.39 -18.98
C SER A 143 6.73 1.91 -18.20
N ARG A 144 7.72 2.80 -17.99
CA ARG A 144 8.95 2.48 -17.28
C ARG A 144 8.80 2.75 -15.78
N ILE A 145 8.42 1.69 -15.07
CA ILE A 145 8.40 1.68 -13.60
C ILE A 145 9.83 1.64 -13.06
N LEU A 146 10.14 2.57 -12.17
CA LEU A 146 11.45 2.76 -11.54
C LEU A 146 11.49 2.15 -10.15
N TRP A 147 10.38 2.23 -9.41
CA TRP A 147 10.21 1.65 -8.08
C TRP A 147 8.72 1.40 -7.82
N GLN A 148 8.36 0.43 -6.99
CA GLN A 148 6.98 0.18 -6.62
C GLN A 148 6.83 -0.36 -5.20
N SER A 149 5.85 0.14 -4.45
CA SER A 149 5.63 -0.25 -3.04
C SER A 149 5.28 -1.72 -2.87
N ILE A 150 4.64 -2.33 -3.87
CA ILE A 150 4.22 -3.73 -3.82
C ILE A 150 5.40 -4.73 -3.80
N ASP A 151 6.59 -4.31 -4.22
CA ASP A 151 7.82 -5.11 -4.11
C ASP A 151 8.48 -4.98 -2.73
N HIS A 152 8.02 -4.03 -1.91
CA HIS A 152 8.53 -3.75 -0.57
C HIS A 152 7.39 -3.81 0.46
N PRO A 153 6.76 -4.97 0.67
CA PRO A 153 5.60 -5.07 1.55
C PRO A 153 5.96 -4.82 3.02
N THR A 154 4.97 -4.40 3.80
CA THR A 154 5.11 -4.28 5.27
C THR A 154 4.58 -5.53 5.97
N ASP A 155 3.41 -5.46 6.60
CA ASP A 155 2.71 -6.58 7.21
C ASP A 155 1.57 -7.10 6.32
N THR A 156 1.22 -6.38 5.26
CA THR A 156 0.03 -6.63 4.45
C THR A 156 0.41 -7.03 3.03
N TRP A 157 -0.34 -7.99 2.50
CA TRP A 157 -0.26 -8.45 1.13
C TRP A 157 -1.58 -8.23 0.38
N LEU A 158 -1.55 -7.33 -0.60
CA LEU A 158 -2.70 -6.93 -1.41
C LEU A 158 -2.91 -7.83 -2.64
N PRO A 159 -4.15 -7.89 -3.18
CA PRO A 159 -4.43 -8.60 -4.42
C PRO A 159 -3.55 -8.11 -5.58
N GLY A 160 -3.09 -9.03 -6.43
CA GLY A 160 -2.17 -8.78 -7.54
C GLY A 160 -0.69 -8.71 -7.13
N GLY A 161 -0.41 -8.59 -5.83
CA GLY A 161 0.95 -8.66 -5.31
C GLY A 161 1.55 -10.06 -5.43
N LYS A 162 2.87 -10.12 -5.47
CA LYS A 162 3.63 -11.37 -5.39
C LYS A 162 4.23 -11.45 -3.99
N LEU A 163 4.19 -12.62 -3.39
CA LEU A 163 4.95 -12.91 -2.17
C LEU A 163 5.81 -14.11 -2.47
N GLY A 164 7.12 -13.95 -2.52
CA GLY A 164 7.98 -15.04 -2.94
C GLY A 164 9.47 -14.72 -3.05
N LEU A 165 10.18 -15.67 -3.63
CA LEU A 165 11.62 -15.70 -3.79
C LEU A 165 12.00 -15.39 -5.24
N ASN A 166 12.82 -14.36 -5.43
CA ASN A 166 13.54 -14.11 -6.66
C ASN A 166 14.76 -15.05 -6.72
N LYS A 167 14.75 -16.01 -7.64
CA LYS A 167 15.83 -17.01 -7.78
C LYS A 167 17.10 -16.44 -8.39
N LEU A 168 17.00 -15.30 -9.07
CA LEU A 168 18.14 -14.64 -9.71
C LEU A 168 18.95 -13.82 -8.71
N THR A 169 18.27 -13.10 -7.82
CA THR A 169 18.91 -12.25 -6.79
C THR A 169 19.04 -12.95 -5.44
N GLY A 170 18.26 -14.01 -5.19
CA GLY A 170 18.14 -14.65 -3.88
C GLY A 170 17.26 -13.86 -2.90
N GLU A 171 16.64 -12.76 -3.34
CA GLU A 171 15.81 -11.92 -2.49
C GLU A 171 14.48 -12.61 -2.18
N ASN A 172 14.19 -12.75 -0.88
CA ASN A 172 12.97 -13.33 -0.39
C ASN A 172 12.03 -12.25 0.16
N GLN A 173 10.94 -11.99 -0.55
CA GLN A 173 9.89 -11.10 -0.08
C GLN A 173 9.16 -11.76 1.09
N HIS A 174 9.03 -11.01 2.17
CA HIS A 174 8.36 -11.45 3.37
C HIS A 174 7.48 -10.34 3.93
N LEU A 175 6.41 -10.73 4.62
CA LEU A 175 5.63 -9.80 5.42
C LEU A 175 6.16 -9.81 6.84
N THR A 176 6.35 -8.64 7.43
CA THR A 176 6.72 -8.52 8.85
C THR A 176 5.60 -7.85 9.61
N ALA A 177 5.03 -8.58 10.56
CA ALA A 177 3.97 -8.09 11.43
C ALA A 177 4.38 -6.78 12.11
N TRP A 178 3.39 -5.96 12.45
CA TRP A 178 3.63 -4.80 13.30
C TRP A 178 4.00 -5.25 14.71
N LYS A 179 4.77 -4.43 15.41
CA LYS A 179 5.15 -4.65 16.81
C LYS A 179 3.94 -4.61 17.73
N SER A 180 2.97 -3.74 17.44
CA SER A 180 1.67 -3.69 18.12
C SER A 180 0.63 -2.98 17.23
N LEU A 181 -0.63 -2.93 17.68
CA LEU A 181 -1.70 -2.20 17.01
C LEU A 181 -1.42 -0.69 16.82
N GLU A 182 -0.56 -0.12 17.66
CA GLU A 182 -0.22 1.31 17.63
C GLU A 182 1.22 1.59 17.16
N ASP A 183 2.02 0.54 16.89
CA ASP A 183 3.43 0.67 16.52
C ASP A 183 3.76 -0.24 15.30
N PRO A 184 3.88 0.35 14.09
CA PRO A 184 4.14 -0.39 12.86
C PRO A 184 5.58 -0.85 12.69
N ALA A 185 6.48 -0.51 13.63
CA ALA A 185 7.85 -1.01 13.64
C ALA A 185 7.88 -2.55 13.54
N HIS A 186 9.01 -3.11 13.14
CA HIS A 186 9.14 -4.55 12.94
C HIS A 186 8.75 -5.34 14.21
N GLY A 187 7.74 -6.20 14.06
CA GLY A 187 7.30 -7.16 15.06
C GLY A 187 8.10 -8.46 15.03
N LEU A 188 7.61 -9.46 15.76
CA LEU A 188 8.30 -10.75 15.90
C LEU A 188 7.91 -11.79 14.85
N PHE A 189 6.80 -11.61 14.14
CA PHE A 189 6.30 -12.59 13.19
C PHE A 189 6.60 -12.17 11.76
N TYR A 190 7.17 -13.11 11.00
CA TYR A 190 7.51 -12.96 9.60
C TYR A 190 6.77 -14.03 8.81
N LEU A 191 6.19 -13.69 7.67
CA LEU A 191 5.60 -14.65 6.73
C LEU A 191 6.42 -14.63 5.44
N GLU A 192 7.05 -15.75 5.09
CA GLU A 192 7.90 -15.86 3.91
C GLU A 192 7.74 -17.22 3.22
N ILE A 193 8.09 -17.30 1.93
CA ILE A 193 8.25 -18.59 1.26
C ILE A 193 9.56 -19.24 1.73
N ASP A 194 9.61 -20.57 1.74
CA ASP A 194 10.82 -21.33 2.02
C ASP A 194 12.00 -20.85 1.16
N PRO A 195 13.05 -20.26 1.77
CA PRO A 195 14.22 -19.75 1.04
C PRO A 195 14.98 -20.84 0.27
N SER A 196 14.80 -22.12 0.63
CA SER A 196 15.38 -23.24 -0.13
C SER A 196 14.70 -23.49 -1.49
N GLY A 197 13.60 -22.78 -1.77
CA GLY A 197 12.90 -22.82 -3.05
C GLY A 197 11.75 -23.82 -3.10
N SER A 198 11.31 -24.35 -1.95
CA SER A 198 10.15 -25.23 -1.88
C SER A 198 8.83 -24.45 -1.96
N SER A 199 7.73 -25.13 -2.32
CA SER A 199 6.41 -24.51 -2.50
C SER A 199 5.64 -24.39 -1.19
N GLN A 200 6.26 -23.85 -0.16
CA GLN A 200 5.72 -23.78 1.20
C GLN A 200 6.06 -22.44 1.83
N TYR A 201 5.16 -21.93 2.66
CA TYR A 201 5.35 -20.71 3.44
C TYR A 201 5.54 -21.06 4.90
N PHE A 202 6.31 -20.22 5.58
CA PHE A 202 6.53 -20.30 7.01
C PHE A 202 6.10 -19.01 7.68
N ILE A 203 5.49 -19.15 8.85
CA ILE A 203 5.49 -18.09 9.83
C ILE A 203 6.68 -18.33 10.74
N LEU A 204 7.63 -17.39 10.75
CA LEU A 204 8.79 -17.42 11.61
C LEU A 204 8.58 -16.50 12.81
N TRP A 205 8.91 -17.00 13.99
CA TRP A 205 9.07 -16.19 15.17
C TRP A 205 10.52 -15.72 15.28
N ASN A 206 10.69 -14.40 15.45
CA ASN A 206 11.97 -13.70 15.52
C ASN A 206 12.90 -14.08 14.35
N GLY A 207 12.34 -14.19 13.14
CA GLY A 207 13.03 -14.46 11.88
C GLY A 207 13.74 -15.82 11.77
N THR A 208 13.63 -16.70 12.78
CA THR A 208 14.49 -17.90 12.86
C THR A 208 13.74 -19.16 13.27
N LYS A 209 12.81 -19.04 14.23
CA LYS A 209 12.08 -20.20 14.72
C LYS A 209 10.83 -20.41 13.87
N ASN A 210 10.77 -21.52 13.14
CA ASN A 210 9.55 -21.92 12.46
C ASN A 210 8.43 -22.14 13.49
N TYR A 211 7.35 -21.36 13.35
CA TYR A 211 6.21 -21.37 14.24
C TYR A 211 5.00 -22.05 13.60
N TRP A 212 4.82 -21.88 12.29
CA TRP A 212 3.77 -22.53 11.52
C TRP A 212 4.21 -22.70 10.08
N SER A 213 3.63 -23.69 9.40
CA SER A 213 3.84 -23.87 7.98
C SER A 213 2.55 -24.13 7.21
N SER A 214 2.49 -23.59 6.00
CA SER A 214 1.37 -23.77 5.08
C SER A 214 1.23 -25.19 4.57
N GLY A 215 2.29 -26.00 4.64
CA GLY A 215 2.40 -27.21 3.82
C GLY A 215 2.73 -26.88 2.37
N TYR A 216 3.08 -27.89 1.58
CA TYR A 216 3.38 -27.72 0.15
C TYR A 216 2.13 -27.34 -0.64
N TRP A 217 2.31 -26.49 -1.66
CA TRP A 217 1.29 -26.20 -2.65
C TRP A 217 0.90 -27.47 -3.40
N ASN A 218 -0.35 -27.90 -3.29
CA ASN A 218 -0.84 -29.12 -3.94
C ASN A 218 -1.47 -28.87 -5.33
N GLY A 219 -1.31 -27.67 -5.89
CA GLY A 219 -1.97 -27.24 -7.13
C GLY A 219 -3.29 -26.51 -6.93
N LYS A 220 -3.86 -26.53 -5.71
CA LYS A 220 -5.16 -25.89 -5.40
C LYS A 220 -5.14 -25.07 -4.11
N ILE A 221 -4.57 -25.63 -3.05
CA ILE A 221 -4.49 -25.01 -1.72
C ILE A 221 -3.16 -25.35 -1.06
N PHE A 222 -2.83 -24.59 -0.02
CA PHE A 222 -1.88 -25.01 1.00
C PHE A 222 -2.63 -25.79 2.08
N SER A 223 -2.14 -26.98 2.47
CA SER A 223 -2.88 -27.85 3.41
C SER A 223 -3.12 -27.24 4.79
N GLY A 224 -2.24 -26.34 5.22
CA GLY A 224 -2.37 -25.57 6.46
C GLY A 224 -3.29 -24.34 6.34
N VAL A 225 -3.87 -24.09 5.17
CA VAL A 225 -4.80 -22.96 4.92
C VAL A 225 -6.08 -23.48 4.23
N PRO A 226 -6.91 -24.27 4.92
CA PRO A 226 -8.11 -24.89 4.33
C PRO A 226 -9.15 -23.89 3.82
N GLU A 227 -9.12 -22.63 4.28
CA GLU A 227 -10.02 -21.55 3.89
C GLU A 227 -9.81 -21.05 2.45
N MET A 228 -8.71 -21.45 1.80
CA MET A 228 -8.44 -21.17 0.38
C MET A 228 -9.45 -21.78 -0.60
N THR A 229 -10.44 -22.50 -0.07
CA THR A 229 -11.54 -23.13 -0.81
C THR A 229 -12.57 -22.13 -1.39
N SER A 230 -12.49 -20.85 -1.03
CA SER A 230 -13.37 -19.77 -1.55
C SER A 230 -13.01 -19.29 -2.97
N ASN A 231 -12.92 -20.22 -3.92
CA ASN A 231 -12.53 -19.98 -5.31
C ASN A 231 -13.48 -19.07 -6.12
N TYR A 232 -14.69 -18.81 -5.63
CA TYR A 232 -15.64 -17.88 -6.25
C TYR A 232 -15.34 -16.41 -5.91
N ILE A 233 -14.56 -16.14 -4.86
CA ILE A 233 -14.10 -14.79 -4.48
C ILE A 233 -12.66 -14.60 -4.95
N TYR A 234 -11.82 -15.59 -4.69
CA TYR A 234 -10.38 -15.50 -4.90
C TYR A 234 -9.92 -16.40 -6.04
N ASN A 235 -9.00 -15.89 -6.84
CA ASN A 235 -8.22 -16.70 -7.75
C ASN A 235 -6.77 -16.75 -7.26
N PHE A 236 -6.37 -17.91 -6.78
CA PHE A 236 -5.04 -18.18 -6.22
C PHE A 236 -4.13 -18.83 -7.24
N GLN A 237 -2.88 -18.39 -7.30
CA GLN A 237 -1.89 -18.94 -8.20
C GLN A 237 -0.53 -19.03 -7.53
N TYR A 238 0.06 -20.21 -7.59
CA TYR A 238 1.49 -20.41 -7.32
C TYR A 238 2.24 -20.48 -8.65
N VAL A 239 3.32 -19.72 -8.77
CA VAL A 239 4.18 -19.69 -9.95
C VAL A 239 5.57 -20.12 -9.55
N SER A 240 6.10 -21.12 -10.25
CA SER A 240 7.48 -21.56 -10.14
C SER A 240 8.09 -21.66 -11.54
N ASN A 241 9.12 -20.86 -11.79
CA ASN A 241 9.87 -20.87 -13.04
C ASN A 241 11.37 -20.67 -12.78
N ALA A 242 12.17 -20.48 -13.83
CA ALA A 242 13.61 -20.30 -13.71
C ALA A 242 14.01 -19.04 -12.91
N SER A 243 13.17 -18.00 -12.90
CA SER A 243 13.47 -16.70 -12.33
C SER A 243 12.89 -16.49 -10.93
N ALA A 244 11.75 -17.12 -10.61
CA ALA A 244 11.07 -16.87 -9.33
C ALA A 244 10.20 -18.05 -8.87
N ASN A 245 9.97 -18.08 -7.55
CA ASN A 245 8.90 -18.83 -6.90
C ASN A 245 8.03 -17.85 -6.13
N TYR A 246 6.75 -17.73 -6.45
CA TYR A 246 5.87 -16.84 -5.69
C TYR A 246 4.44 -17.33 -5.70
N PHE A 247 3.69 -16.87 -4.71
CA PHE A 247 2.26 -16.99 -4.63
C PHE A 247 1.63 -15.63 -4.95
N THR A 248 0.47 -15.63 -5.60
CA THR A 248 -0.32 -14.45 -5.94
C THR A 248 -1.81 -14.77 -5.88
N TYR A 249 -2.63 -13.74 -5.65
CA TYR A 249 -4.07 -13.88 -5.67
C TYR A 249 -4.73 -12.65 -6.26
N THR A 250 -5.90 -12.84 -6.87
CA THR A 250 -6.78 -11.75 -7.31
C THR A 250 -8.17 -11.93 -6.69
N VAL A 251 -8.94 -10.85 -6.66
CA VAL A 251 -10.31 -10.85 -6.16
C VAL A 251 -11.24 -10.66 -7.35
N ASN A 252 -12.16 -11.60 -7.56
CA ASN A 252 -13.04 -11.64 -8.74
C ASN A 252 -14.24 -10.69 -8.65
N LYS A 253 -14.38 -9.97 -7.54
CA LYS A 253 -15.51 -9.10 -7.23
C LYS A 253 -15.02 -7.72 -6.82
N ASP A 254 -15.35 -6.70 -7.61
CA ASP A 254 -14.83 -5.34 -7.42
C ASP A 254 -15.29 -4.69 -6.11
N ASP A 255 -16.44 -5.12 -5.58
CA ASP A 255 -17.02 -4.66 -4.31
C ASP A 255 -16.41 -5.33 -3.07
N VAL A 256 -15.60 -6.37 -3.26
CA VAL A 256 -14.95 -7.08 -2.16
C VAL A 256 -13.59 -6.46 -1.85
N ILE A 257 -13.45 -5.92 -0.64
CA ILE A 257 -12.17 -5.52 -0.08
C ILE A 257 -11.55 -6.71 0.65
N SER A 258 -10.35 -7.12 0.23
CA SER A 258 -9.62 -8.22 0.86
C SER A 258 -8.13 -7.94 0.92
N ARG A 259 -7.49 -8.47 1.96
CA ARG A 259 -6.04 -8.45 2.17
C ARG A 259 -5.61 -9.60 3.07
N TYR A 260 -4.39 -10.06 2.90
CA TYR A 260 -3.72 -10.94 3.88
C TYR A 260 -2.78 -10.12 4.74
N ILE A 261 -2.67 -10.45 6.02
CA ILE A 261 -1.85 -9.72 6.99
C ILE A 261 -1.02 -10.72 7.78
N ALA A 262 0.26 -10.42 7.99
CA ALA A 262 1.11 -11.17 8.90
C ALA A 262 0.52 -11.11 10.33
N PRO A 263 0.41 -12.26 11.02
CA PRO A 263 -0.20 -12.30 12.34
C PRO A 263 0.64 -11.52 13.36
N GLN A 264 0.02 -10.62 14.13
CA GLN A 264 0.69 -9.89 15.21
C GLN A 264 0.76 -10.70 16.53
N TYR A 265 -0.18 -11.61 16.72
CA TYR A 265 -0.32 -12.44 17.90
C TYR A 265 -0.57 -13.89 17.52
N PHE A 266 -0.49 -14.77 18.51
CA PHE A 266 -0.88 -16.18 18.40
C PHE A 266 -2.29 -16.28 17.79
N MET A 267 -2.40 -16.70 16.55
CA MET A 267 -3.66 -17.22 16.02
C MET A 267 -3.57 -18.73 16.07
N HIS A 268 -4.51 -19.37 16.78
CA HIS A 268 -4.87 -20.73 16.41
C HIS A 268 -5.41 -20.65 14.99
N ILE A 269 -4.56 -20.99 14.01
CA ILE A 269 -5.01 -21.28 12.66
C ILE A 269 -5.75 -22.61 12.81
N CYS A 270 -7.08 -22.54 12.89
CA CYS A 270 -7.96 -23.70 13.06
C CYS A 270 -8.22 -24.38 11.72
#